data_AF-A0A077ZY15-F1
#
_entry.id   AF-A0A077ZY15-F1
#
_cell.length_a   1.000
_cell.length_b   1.000
_cell.length_c   1.000
_cell.angle_alpha   90.00
_cell.angle_beta   90.00
_cell.angle_gamma   90.00
#
_symmetry.space_group_name_H-M   'P 1'
#
loop_
_entity.id
_entity.type
_entity.pdbx_description
1 polymer ?
#
loop_
_entity_poly.entity_id
_entity_poly.type
_entity_poly.pdbx_seq_one_letter_code
_entity_poly.pdbx_strand_id
1 'polypeptide(L)'
;MDKTNFSSKGDNLLAQAEKKLKGGFWKNLTTSKSDRMDEAKDLYQQAANCYKLAQKWEEAVACYIRCVECEQEEGDTAQYYLEAAHCMKKINTNKFLEYSEKAIHAYCMGSRISSAASLAKECAEKLDEDHDYEEAIKYYEKVAELYLTDEQPTNANQALVKVGDLIVLTRDYSQLVKAIKNYEKVAQKYLNTPLIKTNAKDLFFKAALCYFANDDLVGAKRAIQNYRIDDPNFDGSREEELLCDIITAVESQDQPLFTKKVSQFTKMTPFDKVKNQLMVKIKEIYLPEANSIGGVINSLNKLDFTGGESNQAKSKKQDKEEVEFKPKSGLDFT
;
A
#
# COMPACT_ATOMS: atom_id res chain seq x y z
N MET A 1 19.79 26.76 -6.41
CA MET A 1 19.69 26.94 -4.95
C MET A 1 20.94 26.37 -4.32
N ASP A 2 21.65 27.16 -3.52
CA ASP A 2 22.93 26.75 -2.91
C ASP A 2 22.68 25.89 -1.66
N LYS A 3 22.80 24.56 -1.81
CA LYS A 3 22.55 23.59 -0.73
C LYS A 3 23.48 23.81 0.47
N THR A 4 24.70 24.30 0.22
CA THR A 4 25.72 24.53 1.26
C THR A 4 25.30 25.66 2.20
N ASN A 5 24.69 26.72 1.65
CA ASN A 5 24.17 27.85 2.42
C ASN A 5 23.04 27.40 3.37
N PHE A 6 22.10 26.57 2.88
CA PHE A 6 21.02 26.04 3.70
C PHE A 6 21.52 25.12 4.82
N SER A 7 22.52 24.26 4.58
CA SER A 7 23.10 23.43 5.64
C SER A 7 23.69 24.28 6.77
N SER A 8 24.53 25.27 6.43
CA SER A 8 25.17 26.14 7.44
C SER A 8 24.15 26.94 8.24
N LYS A 9 23.11 27.45 7.57
CA LYS A 9 21.98 28.11 8.26
C LYS A 9 21.26 27.16 9.21
N GLY A 10 21.04 25.90 8.80
CA GLY A 10 20.47 24.85 9.65
C GLY A 10 21.31 24.60 10.90
N ASP A 11 22.63 24.45 10.74
CA ASP A 11 23.57 24.22 11.84
C ASP A 11 23.54 25.38 12.86
N ASN A 12 23.46 26.61 12.37
CA ASN A 12 23.36 27.79 13.23
C ASN A 12 22.05 27.83 14.02
N LEU A 13 20.92 27.54 13.37
CA LEU A 13 19.60 27.49 14.02
C LEU A 13 19.52 26.37 15.06
N LEU A 14 20.09 25.20 14.75
CA LEU A 14 20.17 24.07 15.67
C LEU A 14 20.94 24.44 16.94
N ALA A 15 22.12 25.06 16.79
CA ALA A 15 22.91 25.52 17.93
C ALA A 15 22.18 26.58 18.77
N GLN A 16 21.40 27.47 18.13
CA GLN A 16 20.55 28.42 18.85
C GLN A 16 19.44 27.71 19.64
N ALA A 17 18.77 26.72 19.05
CA ALA A 17 17.72 25.94 19.71
C ALA A 17 18.25 25.22 20.97
N GLU A 18 19.40 24.56 20.86
CA GLU A 18 20.03 23.87 22.00
C GLU A 18 20.42 24.83 23.13
N LYS A 19 20.90 26.02 22.79
CA LYS A 19 21.23 27.07 23.76
C LYS A 19 19.98 27.58 24.48
N LYS A 20 18.84 27.70 23.77
CA LYS A 20 17.56 28.10 24.36
C LYS A 20 17.05 27.08 25.38
N LEU A 21 17.15 25.78 25.08
CA LEU A 21 16.75 24.71 26.01
C LEU A 21 17.61 24.66 27.27
N LYS A 22 18.94 24.70 27.13
CA LYS A 22 19.87 24.64 28.28
C LYS A 22 19.59 25.74 29.31
N GLY A 23 19.19 26.93 28.83
CA GLY A 23 18.96 28.09 29.68
C GLY A 23 20.22 28.58 30.38
N GLY A 24 20.12 29.69 31.10
CA GLY A 24 21.20 30.24 31.91
C GLY A 24 20.65 30.68 33.26
N PHE A 25 21.51 30.88 34.27
CA PHE A 25 21.08 31.20 35.65
C PHE A 25 20.04 32.33 35.71
N TRP A 26 20.26 33.42 34.95
CA TRP A 26 19.34 34.55 34.90
C TRP A 26 18.08 34.28 34.06
N LYS A 27 18.19 33.56 32.94
CA LYS A 27 17.04 33.24 32.06
C LYS A 27 16.09 32.21 32.71
N ASN A 28 16.62 31.31 33.53
CA ASN A 28 15.83 30.34 34.29
C ASN A 28 15.03 31.01 35.42
N LEU A 29 15.42 32.22 35.84
CA LEU A 29 14.71 33.01 36.85
C LEU A 29 13.57 33.85 36.24
N THR A 30 13.67 34.21 34.97
CA THR A 30 12.73 35.15 34.29
C THR A 30 11.79 34.51 33.28
N THR A 31 12.07 33.28 32.82
CA THR A 31 11.31 32.62 31.74
C THR A 31 10.96 31.20 32.14
N SER A 32 9.71 30.79 31.93
CA SER A 32 9.27 29.45 32.30
C SER A 32 9.97 28.38 31.47
N LYS A 33 9.94 27.12 31.95
CA LYS A 33 10.47 26.00 31.16
C LYS A 33 9.66 25.79 29.87
N SER A 34 8.34 25.98 29.93
CA SER A 34 7.45 25.85 28.78
C SER A 34 7.80 26.85 27.68
N ASP A 35 7.92 28.14 28.02
CA ASP A 35 8.25 29.18 27.03
C ASP A 35 9.60 28.92 26.35
N ARG A 36 10.57 28.35 27.08
CA ARG A 36 11.87 27.97 26.51
C ARG A 36 11.76 26.79 25.55
N MET A 37 10.89 25.82 25.84
CA MET A 37 10.63 24.68 24.96
C MET A 37 9.93 25.14 23.68
N ASP A 38 8.97 26.06 23.77
CA ASP A 38 8.31 26.62 22.59
C ASP A 38 9.25 27.46 21.71
N GLU A 39 10.08 28.33 22.31
CA GLU A 39 11.13 29.05 21.57
C GLU A 39 12.12 28.11 20.88
N ALA A 40 12.49 27.00 21.51
CA ALA A 40 13.41 26.02 20.93
C ALA A 40 12.74 25.21 19.82
N LYS A 41 11.47 24.82 19.99
CA LYS A 41 10.66 24.08 19.01
C LYS A 41 10.57 24.82 17.68
N ASP A 42 10.32 26.14 17.71
CA ASP A 42 10.31 26.97 16.50
C ASP A 42 11.68 26.96 15.78
N LEU A 43 12.77 27.13 16.54
CA LEU A 43 14.13 27.09 15.98
C LEU A 43 14.48 25.71 15.39
N TYR A 44 14.10 24.61 16.04
CA TYR A 44 14.27 23.26 15.50
C TYR A 44 13.49 23.07 14.21
N GLN A 45 12.25 23.58 14.12
CA GLN A 45 11.45 23.49 12.91
C GLN A 45 12.07 24.30 11.76
N GLN A 46 12.59 25.50 12.03
CA GLN A 46 13.32 26.30 11.04
C GLN A 46 14.61 25.60 10.57
N ALA A 47 15.36 24.97 11.49
CA ALA A 47 16.54 24.18 11.16
C ALA A 47 16.18 22.97 10.28
N ALA A 48 15.13 22.23 10.63
CA ALA A 48 14.63 21.09 9.85
C ALA A 48 14.29 21.49 8.41
N ASN A 49 13.61 22.63 8.23
CA ASN A 49 13.29 23.17 6.91
C ASN A 49 14.54 23.53 6.09
N CYS A 50 15.57 24.09 6.73
CA CYS A 50 16.86 24.34 6.08
C CYS A 50 17.53 23.02 5.64
N TYR A 51 17.53 21.99 6.50
CA TYR A 51 18.08 20.69 6.14
C TYR A 51 17.30 19.99 5.02
N LYS A 52 15.96 20.11 4.98
CA LYS A 52 15.14 19.64 3.84
C LYS A 52 15.56 20.30 2.52
N LEU A 53 15.76 21.63 2.52
CA LEU A 53 16.23 22.36 1.32
C LEU A 53 17.65 21.95 0.91
N ALA A 54 18.49 21.57 1.87
CA ALA A 54 19.82 21.02 1.63
C ALA A 54 19.80 19.52 1.25
N GLN A 55 18.64 18.84 1.29
CA GLN A 55 18.47 17.39 1.11
C GLN A 55 19.21 16.54 2.17
N LYS A 56 19.40 17.10 3.36
CA LYS A 56 19.95 16.46 4.55
C LYS A 56 18.81 15.84 5.38
N TRP A 57 18.28 14.72 4.88
CA TRP A 57 17.02 14.15 5.39
C TRP A 57 17.14 13.63 6.83
N GLU A 58 18.28 13.03 7.20
CA GLU A 58 18.46 12.50 8.55
C GLU A 58 18.61 13.63 9.59
N GLU A 59 19.33 14.70 9.25
CA GLU A 59 19.46 15.89 10.09
C GLU A 59 18.12 16.63 10.24
N ALA A 60 17.32 16.70 9.18
CA ALA A 60 15.95 17.24 9.26
C ALA A 60 15.09 16.42 10.21
N VAL A 61 15.15 15.09 10.11
CA VAL A 61 14.42 14.17 11.01
C VAL A 61 14.86 14.37 12.46
N ALA A 62 16.17 14.43 12.72
CA ALA A 62 16.67 14.68 14.06
C ALA A 62 16.09 15.98 14.65
N CYS A 63 15.98 17.04 13.86
CA CYS A 63 15.35 18.30 14.28
C CYS A 63 13.85 18.13 14.59
N TYR A 64 13.09 17.42 13.75
CA TYR A 64 11.67 17.16 14.03
C TYR A 64 11.46 16.32 15.29
N ILE A 65 12.34 15.37 15.58
CA ILE A 65 12.28 14.62 16.85
C ILE A 65 12.56 15.53 18.05
N ARG A 66 13.45 16.52 17.92
CA ARG A 66 13.59 17.57 18.95
C ARG A 66 12.33 18.42 19.11
N CYS A 67 11.59 18.70 18.04
CA CYS A 67 10.29 19.37 18.14
C CYS A 67 9.30 18.54 18.96
N VAL A 68 9.25 17.22 18.74
CA VAL A 68 8.41 16.31 19.53
C VAL A 68 8.81 16.31 21.01
N GLU A 69 10.11 16.27 21.32
CA GLU A 69 10.59 16.36 22.71
C GLU A 69 10.22 17.69 23.41
N CYS A 70 9.95 18.73 22.61
CA CYS A 70 9.55 20.05 23.11
C CYS A 70 8.03 20.23 23.18
N GLU A 71 7.23 19.29 22.67
CA GLU A 71 5.78 19.36 22.64
C GLU A 71 5.18 18.63 23.84
N GLN A 72 4.17 19.24 24.47
CA GLN A 72 3.53 18.69 25.67
C GLN A 72 2.26 17.92 25.34
N GLU A 73 1.51 18.40 24.35
CA GLU A 73 0.27 17.79 23.93
C GLU A 73 0.55 16.69 22.90
N GLU A 74 0.24 15.45 23.23
CA GLU A 74 0.55 14.30 22.36
C GLU A 74 -0.07 14.46 20.96
N GLY A 75 -1.29 14.99 20.88
CA GLY A 75 -1.98 15.26 19.62
C GLY A 75 -1.24 16.24 18.70
N ASP A 76 -0.52 17.20 19.28
CA ASP A 76 0.21 18.24 18.54
C ASP A 76 1.58 17.73 18.03
N THR A 77 2.04 16.59 18.53
CA THR A 77 3.27 15.93 18.05
C THR A 77 3.11 15.34 16.63
N ALA A 78 1.87 15.12 16.18
CA ALA A 78 1.56 14.41 14.94
C ALA A 78 2.19 15.04 13.69
N GLN A 79 2.19 16.37 13.58
CA GLN A 79 2.77 17.06 12.43
C GLN A 79 4.29 16.85 12.35
N TYR A 80 4.99 16.83 13.49
CA TYR A 80 6.44 16.65 13.51
C TYR A 80 6.82 15.21 13.14
N TYR A 81 6.09 14.22 13.62
CA TYR A 81 6.27 12.83 13.18
C TYR A 81 5.93 12.64 11.69
N LEU A 82 4.89 13.30 11.18
CA LEU A 82 4.55 13.27 9.75
C LEU A 82 5.71 13.82 8.90
N GLU A 83 6.25 14.98 9.25
CA GLU A 83 7.36 15.59 8.51
C GLU A 83 8.64 14.73 8.57
N ALA A 84 8.91 14.12 9.74
CA ALA A 84 9.99 13.15 9.88
C ALA A 84 9.78 11.91 8.99
N ALA A 85 8.56 11.37 8.96
CA ALA A 85 8.19 10.25 8.10
C ALA A 85 8.40 10.61 6.63
N HIS A 86 7.92 11.77 6.17
CA HIS A 86 8.07 12.23 4.79
C HIS A 86 9.54 12.43 4.38
N CYS A 87 10.41 12.87 5.29
CA CYS A 87 11.85 12.89 5.04
C CYS A 87 12.41 11.47 4.87
N MET A 88 12.03 10.53 5.75
CA MET A 88 12.47 9.14 5.65
C MET A 88 11.90 8.41 4.43
N LYS A 89 10.70 8.77 3.95
CA LYS A 89 10.09 8.22 2.72
C LYS A 89 11.01 8.37 1.49
N LYS A 90 11.94 9.34 1.51
CA LYS A 90 12.92 9.57 0.43
C LYS A 90 14.11 8.62 0.44
N ILE A 91 14.42 8.00 1.58
CA ILE A 91 15.68 7.26 1.77
C ILE A 91 15.55 5.91 2.47
N ASN A 92 14.46 5.65 3.21
CA ASN A 92 14.27 4.45 4.03
C ASN A 92 12.78 4.18 4.32
N THR A 93 12.21 3.16 3.63
CA THR A 93 10.80 2.75 3.82
C THR A 93 10.50 2.31 5.26
N ASN A 94 11.37 1.54 5.91
CA ASN A 94 11.12 1.05 7.27
C ASN A 94 11.02 2.20 8.29
N LYS A 95 11.92 3.19 8.21
CA LYS A 95 11.85 4.39 9.06
C LYS A 95 10.65 5.27 8.70
N PHE A 96 10.24 5.31 7.43
CA PHE A 96 8.99 5.99 7.04
C PHE A 96 7.79 5.37 7.76
N LEU A 97 7.64 4.05 7.72
CA LEU A 97 6.57 3.34 8.41
C LEU A 97 6.62 3.55 9.94
N GLU A 98 7.81 3.46 10.54
CA GLU A 98 7.99 3.67 11.98
C GLU A 98 7.51 5.07 12.43
N TYR A 99 7.93 6.13 11.74
CA TYR A 99 7.49 7.49 12.08
C TYR A 99 6.04 7.75 11.70
N SER A 100 5.54 7.14 10.62
CA SER A 100 4.14 7.24 10.24
C SER A 100 3.23 6.62 11.30
N GLU A 101 3.59 5.47 11.89
CA GLU A 101 2.82 4.86 12.99
C GLU A 101 2.75 5.78 14.21
N LYS A 102 3.86 6.44 14.57
CA LYS A 102 3.88 7.45 15.64
C LYS A 102 2.97 8.64 15.32
N ALA A 103 3.01 9.14 14.07
CA ALA A 103 2.13 10.21 13.62
C ALA A 103 0.65 9.80 13.59
N ILE A 104 0.33 8.59 13.15
CA ILE A 104 -1.04 8.03 13.14
C ILE A 104 -1.58 7.96 14.57
N HIS A 105 -0.79 7.46 15.52
CA HIS A 105 -1.17 7.42 16.93
C HIS A 105 -1.46 8.81 17.47
N ALA A 106 -0.53 9.75 17.29
CA ALA A 106 -0.70 11.14 17.71
C ALA A 106 -1.94 11.81 17.08
N TYR A 107 -2.19 11.59 15.78
CA TYR A 107 -3.42 12.08 15.13
C TYR A 107 -4.68 11.50 15.77
N CYS A 108 -4.68 10.21 16.14
CA CYS A 108 -5.82 9.60 16.83
C CYS A 108 -6.03 10.21 18.22
N MET A 109 -4.97 10.40 19.00
CA MET A 109 -5.03 11.06 20.31
C MET A 109 -5.55 12.50 20.22
N GLY A 110 -5.18 13.21 19.15
CA GLY A 110 -5.71 14.54 18.82
C GLY A 110 -7.09 14.54 18.16
N SER A 111 -7.80 13.41 18.09
CA SER A 111 -9.11 13.26 17.43
C SER A 111 -9.13 13.65 15.95
N ARG A 112 -7.99 13.58 15.26
CA ARG A 112 -7.82 13.87 13.82
C ARG A 112 -7.81 12.58 12.99
N ILE A 113 -8.90 11.80 13.09
CA ILE A 113 -8.99 10.44 12.51
C ILE A 113 -8.82 10.44 10.98
N SER A 114 -9.40 11.42 10.28
CA SER A 114 -9.16 11.64 8.84
C SER A 114 -7.68 11.75 8.44
N SER A 115 -6.89 12.47 9.23
CA SER A 115 -5.45 12.64 8.98
C SER A 115 -4.68 11.34 9.24
N ALA A 116 -5.04 10.62 10.31
CA ALA A 116 -4.51 9.29 10.60
C ALA A 116 -4.79 8.30 9.45
N ALA A 117 -6.04 8.25 8.97
CA ALA A 117 -6.44 7.37 7.87
C ALA A 117 -5.69 7.69 6.57
N SER A 118 -5.51 8.98 6.26
CA SER A 118 -4.80 9.41 5.05
C SER A 118 -3.32 9.01 5.09
N LEU A 119 -2.66 9.15 6.25
CA LEU A 119 -1.27 8.73 6.41
C LEU A 119 -1.11 7.20 6.38
N ALA A 120 -2.04 6.46 6.99
CA ALA A 120 -2.07 5.00 6.89
C ALA A 120 -2.21 4.55 5.43
N LYS A 121 -3.01 5.27 4.63
CA LYS A 121 -3.16 5.02 3.20
C LYS A 121 -1.87 5.27 2.43
N GLU A 122 -1.15 6.36 2.71
CA GLU A 122 0.17 6.59 2.12
C GLU A 122 1.19 5.49 2.44
N CYS A 123 1.11 4.90 3.65
CA CYS A 123 1.93 3.76 4.03
C CYS A 123 1.58 2.52 3.22
N ALA A 124 0.28 2.22 3.08
CA ALA A 124 -0.22 1.11 2.30
C ALA A 124 0.18 1.22 0.82
N GLU A 125 0.06 2.41 0.23
CA GLU A 125 0.44 2.68 -1.16
C GLU A 125 1.95 2.51 -1.37
N LYS A 126 2.77 2.97 -0.42
CA LYS A 126 4.23 2.78 -0.50
C LYS A 126 4.63 1.31 -0.43
N LEU A 127 3.97 0.53 0.41
CA LEU A 127 4.18 -0.92 0.51
C LEU A 127 3.72 -1.67 -0.75
N ASP A 128 2.59 -1.28 -1.34
CA ASP A 128 2.11 -1.80 -2.62
C ASP A 128 3.09 -1.51 -3.77
N GLU A 129 3.64 -0.28 -3.83
CA GLU A 129 4.71 0.09 -4.77
C GLU A 129 5.98 -0.76 -4.60
N ASP A 130 6.34 -1.06 -3.35
CA ASP A 130 7.51 -1.89 -3.01
C ASP A 130 7.21 -3.41 -3.11
N HIS A 131 6.00 -3.79 -3.53
CA HIS A 131 5.51 -5.16 -3.66
C HIS A 131 5.45 -5.95 -2.33
N ASP A 132 5.42 -5.27 -1.19
CA ASP A 132 5.17 -5.86 0.13
C ASP A 132 3.65 -5.88 0.39
N TYR A 133 2.98 -6.81 -0.29
CA TYR A 133 1.52 -6.89 -0.30
C TYR A 133 0.96 -7.33 1.06
N GLU A 134 1.66 -8.19 1.78
CA GLU A 134 1.27 -8.69 3.09
C GLU A 134 1.17 -7.55 4.11
N GLU A 135 2.16 -6.66 4.16
CA GLU A 135 2.11 -5.51 5.05
C GLU A 135 1.16 -4.43 4.53
N ALA A 136 1.09 -4.21 3.20
CA ALA A 136 0.14 -3.28 2.59
C ALA A 136 -1.32 -3.62 2.95
N ILE A 137 -1.68 -4.91 2.98
CA ILE A 137 -3.01 -5.38 3.40
C ILE A 137 -3.34 -4.90 4.82
N LYS A 138 -2.41 -5.05 5.78
CA LYS A 138 -2.62 -4.62 7.17
C LYS A 138 -2.88 -3.11 7.25
N TYR A 139 -2.12 -2.31 6.50
CA TYR A 139 -2.35 -0.87 6.46
C TYR A 139 -3.67 -0.50 5.78
N TYR A 140 -4.07 -1.14 4.68
CA TYR A 140 -5.38 -0.87 4.07
C TYR A 140 -6.55 -1.31 4.96
N GLU A 141 -6.38 -2.34 5.80
CA GLU A 141 -7.37 -2.70 6.82
C GLU A 141 -7.49 -1.61 7.89
N LYS A 142 -6.35 -1.11 8.39
CA LYS A 142 -6.31 0.03 9.30
C LYS A 142 -6.94 1.29 8.69
N VAL A 143 -6.73 1.55 7.40
CA VAL A 143 -7.38 2.64 6.66
C VAL A 143 -8.90 2.48 6.66
N ALA A 144 -9.40 1.26 6.40
CA ALA A 144 -10.83 0.99 6.42
C ALA A 144 -11.44 1.22 7.81
N GLU A 145 -10.77 0.77 8.87
CA GLU A 145 -11.21 0.96 10.25
C GLU A 145 -11.24 2.44 10.66
N LEU A 146 -10.19 3.20 10.35
CA LEU A 146 -10.11 4.61 10.67
C LEU A 146 -11.17 5.42 9.92
N TYR A 147 -11.36 5.19 8.61
CA TYR A 147 -12.40 5.89 7.85
C TYR A 147 -13.82 5.49 8.26
N LEU A 148 -14.05 4.25 8.73
CA LEU A 148 -15.35 3.89 9.31
C LEU A 148 -15.60 4.61 10.63
N THR A 149 -14.56 4.74 11.46
CA THR A 149 -14.61 5.49 12.72
C THR A 149 -14.92 6.97 12.49
N ASP A 150 -14.38 7.54 11.41
CA ASP A 150 -14.59 8.93 11.00
C ASP A 150 -15.85 9.14 10.14
N GLU A 151 -16.76 8.16 10.09
CA GLU A 151 -18.02 8.19 9.33
C GLU A 151 -17.86 8.44 7.81
N GLN A 152 -16.74 7.98 7.22
CA GLN A 152 -16.42 8.06 5.80
C GLN A 152 -16.48 6.68 5.11
N PRO A 153 -17.69 6.10 4.92
CA PRO A 153 -17.85 4.75 4.39
C PRO A 153 -17.33 4.58 2.97
N THR A 154 -17.34 5.63 2.13
CA THR A 154 -16.83 5.57 0.76
C THR A 154 -15.34 5.25 0.75
N ASN A 155 -14.54 5.96 1.54
CA ASN A 155 -13.09 5.76 1.63
C ASN A 155 -12.77 4.39 2.24
N ALA A 156 -13.52 3.99 3.28
CA ALA A 156 -13.37 2.66 3.86
C ALA A 156 -13.67 1.54 2.87
N ASN A 157 -14.74 1.68 2.07
CA ASN A 157 -15.10 0.69 1.06
C ASN A 157 -14.02 0.56 -0.02
N GLN A 158 -13.43 1.67 -0.47
CA GLN A 158 -12.31 1.65 -1.41
C GLN A 158 -11.10 0.91 -0.84
N ALA A 159 -10.78 1.11 0.44
CA ALA A 159 -9.71 0.38 1.12
C ALA A 159 -10.00 -1.12 1.22
N LEU A 160 -11.25 -1.52 1.54
CA LEU A 160 -11.64 -2.94 1.59
C LEU A 160 -11.56 -3.64 0.22
N VAL A 161 -11.92 -2.95 -0.87
CA VAL A 161 -11.74 -3.47 -2.23
C VAL A 161 -10.24 -3.67 -2.51
N LYS A 162 -9.41 -2.71 -2.11
CA LYS A 162 -7.95 -2.81 -2.28
C LYS A 162 -7.33 -3.94 -1.46
N VAL A 163 -7.83 -4.21 -0.24
CA VAL A 163 -7.48 -5.42 0.53
C VAL A 163 -7.78 -6.69 -0.27
N GLY A 164 -8.98 -6.77 -0.87
CA GLY A 164 -9.35 -7.91 -1.72
C GLY A 164 -8.42 -8.07 -2.93
N ASP A 165 -8.09 -6.96 -3.60
CA ASP A 165 -7.19 -6.95 -4.76
C ASP A 165 -5.79 -7.45 -4.36
N LEU A 166 -5.25 -6.94 -3.25
CA LEU A 166 -3.92 -7.31 -2.76
C LEU A 166 -3.85 -8.76 -2.30
N ILE A 167 -4.88 -9.28 -1.62
CA ILE A 167 -4.95 -10.71 -1.26
C ILE A 167 -4.76 -11.58 -2.49
N VAL A 168 -5.42 -11.26 -3.61
CA VAL A 168 -5.24 -12.01 -4.86
C VAL A 168 -3.80 -11.87 -5.39
N LEU A 169 -3.20 -10.68 -5.29
CA LEU A 169 -1.86 -10.40 -5.80
C LEU A 169 -0.73 -11.00 -4.96
N THR A 170 -0.94 -11.30 -3.67
CA THR A 170 0.02 -12.08 -2.85
C THR A 170 0.25 -13.49 -3.42
N ARG A 171 -0.73 -14.03 -4.16
CA ARG A 171 -0.77 -15.42 -4.63
C ARG A 171 -0.83 -16.47 -3.51
N ASP A 172 -0.96 -16.04 -2.26
CA ASP A 172 -1.37 -16.90 -1.15
C ASP A 172 -2.90 -16.92 -1.08
N TYR A 173 -3.48 -17.91 -1.76
CA TYR A 173 -4.93 -18.04 -1.88
C TYR A 173 -5.62 -18.54 -0.61
N SER A 174 -4.89 -18.80 0.49
CA SER A 174 -5.49 -19.18 1.78
C SER A 174 -6.46 -18.11 2.33
N GLN A 175 -6.31 -16.86 1.88
CA GLN A 175 -7.11 -15.72 2.31
C GLN A 175 -8.22 -15.31 1.31
N LEU A 176 -8.47 -16.06 0.23
CA LEU A 176 -9.48 -15.69 -0.78
C LEU A 176 -10.89 -15.51 -0.19
N VAL A 177 -11.24 -16.27 0.85
CA VAL A 177 -12.52 -16.10 1.57
C VAL A 177 -12.67 -14.68 2.13
N LYS A 178 -11.57 -14.05 2.57
CA LYS A 178 -11.58 -12.65 3.04
C LYS A 178 -11.78 -11.68 1.87
N ALA A 179 -11.14 -11.92 0.73
CA ALA A 179 -11.34 -11.12 -0.48
C ALA A 179 -12.80 -11.20 -0.98
N ILE A 180 -13.39 -12.40 -1.04
CA ILE A 180 -14.80 -12.62 -1.40
C ILE A 180 -15.72 -11.79 -0.50
N LYS A 181 -15.57 -11.93 0.83
CA LYS A 181 -16.37 -11.18 1.81
C LYS A 181 -16.25 -9.68 1.62
N ASN A 182 -15.05 -9.16 1.35
CA ASN A 182 -14.84 -7.73 1.13
C ASN A 182 -15.52 -7.25 -0.16
N TYR A 183 -15.36 -7.98 -1.28
CA TYR A 183 -16.00 -7.62 -2.54
C TYR A 183 -17.53 -7.65 -2.44
N GLU A 184 -18.11 -8.74 -1.92
CA GLU A 184 -19.57 -8.85 -1.74
C GLU A 184 -20.10 -7.77 -0.81
N LYS A 185 -19.46 -7.54 0.35
CA LYS A 185 -19.84 -6.49 1.31
C LYS A 185 -19.87 -5.11 0.66
N VAL A 186 -18.87 -4.78 -0.15
CA VAL A 186 -18.79 -3.46 -0.82
C VAL A 186 -19.76 -3.39 -2.00
N ALA A 187 -19.91 -4.46 -2.78
CA ALA A 187 -20.88 -4.54 -3.88
C ALA A 187 -22.31 -4.25 -3.38
N GLN A 188 -22.72 -4.87 -2.27
CA GLN A 188 -24.03 -4.62 -1.65
C GLN A 188 -24.22 -3.16 -1.22
N LYS A 189 -23.17 -2.52 -0.68
CA LYS A 189 -23.23 -1.08 -0.37
C LYS A 189 -23.35 -0.22 -1.62
N TYR A 190 -22.67 -0.58 -2.71
CA TYR A 190 -22.72 0.14 -3.97
C TYR A 190 -24.09 0.02 -4.64
N LEU A 191 -24.74 -1.15 -4.60
CA LEU A 191 -26.12 -1.32 -5.11
C LEU A 191 -27.10 -0.34 -4.46
N ASN A 192 -26.93 -0.10 -3.16
CA ASN A 192 -27.76 0.85 -2.40
C ASN A 192 -27.38 2.32 -2.63
N THR A 193 -26.38 2.61 -3.48
CA THR A 193 -25.89 3.96 -3.77
C THR A 193 -26.05 4.30 -5.26
N PRO A 194 -27.09 5.05 -5.67
CA PRO A 194 -27.45 5.25 -7.08
C PRO A 194 -26.31 5.72 -8.00
N LEU A 195 -25.39 6.56 -7.51
CA LEU A 195 -24.30 7.14 -8.29
C LEU A 195 -23.20 6.13 -8.65
N ILE A 196 -23.02 5.07 -7.85
CA ILE A 196 -21.93 4.10 -8.00
C ILE A 196 -22.42 2.66 -8.11
N LYS A 197 -23.75 2.44 -8.20
CA LYS A 197 -24.35 1.10 -8.31
C LYS A 197 -23.78 0.27 -9.46
N THR A 198 -23.42 0.90 -10.57
CA THR A 198 -22.82 0.24 -11.74
C THR A 198 -21.48 -0.41 -11.43
N ASN A 199 -20.79 0.04 -10.38
CA ASN A 199 -19.50 -0.50 -9.96
C ASN A 199 -19.66 -1.81 -9.16
N ALA A 200 -20.86 -2.13 -8.66
CA ALA A 200 -21.12 -3.38 -7.94
C ALA A 200 -20.88 -4.60 -8.84
N LYS A 201 -21.20 -4.49 -10.13
CA LYS A 201 -20.99 -5.55 -11.12
C LYS A 201 -19.54 -6.04 -11.21
N ASP A 202 -18.56 -5.13 -11.24
CA ASP A 202 -17.14 -5.53 -11.27
C ASP A 202 -16.72 -6.26 -9.99
N LEU A 203 -17.27 -5.86 -8.84
CA LEU A 203 -17.01 -6.50 -7.56
C LEU A 203 -17.65 -7.89 -7.46
N PHE A 204 -18.89 -8.07 -7.93
CA PHE A 204 -19.51 -9.39 -8.04
C PHE A 204 -18.75 -10.30 -8.99
N PHE A 205 -18.28 -9.76 -10.12
CA PHE A 205 -17.42 -10.50 -11.04
C PHE A 205 -16.13 -10.96 -10.35
N LYS A 206 -15.39 -10.06 -9.68
CA LYS A 206 -14.18 -10.41 -8.90
C LYS A 206 -14.48 -11.43 -7.80
N ALA A 207 -15.59 -11.30 -7.08
CA ALA A 207 -15.99 -12.25 -6.04
C ALA A 207 -16.25 -13.65 -6.61
N ALA A 208 -16.99 -13.76 -7.72
CA ALA A 208 -17.23 -15.04 -8.40
C ALA A 208 -15.91 -15.69 -8.86
N LEU A 209 -14.99 -14.90 -9.43
CA LEU A 209 -13.66 -15.38 -9.79
C LEU A 209 -12.86 -15.89 -8.59
N CYS A 210 -12.99 -15.25 -7.43
CA CYS A 210 -12.36 -15.73 -6.20
C CYS A 210 -12.97 -17.05 -5.71
N TYR A 211 -14.28 -17.29 -5.84
CA TYR A 211 -14.86 -18.61 -5.54
C TYR A 211 -14.25 -19.71 -6.42
N PHE A 212 -14.15 -19.49 -7.73
CA PHE A 212 -13.49 -20.45 -8.62
C PHE A 212 -12.02 -20.66 -8.22
N ALA A 213 -11.27 -19.59 -7.99
CA ALA A 213 -9.85 -19.66 -7.60
C ALA A 213 -9.62 -20.29 -6.22
N ASN A 214 -10.66 -20.37 -5.39
CA ASN A 214 -10.69 -21.06 -4.10
C ASN A 214 -11.19 -22.52 -4.21
N ASP A 215 -11.24 -23.08 -5.43
CA ASP A 215 -11.74 -24.44 -5.71
C ASP A 215 -13.19 -24.68 -5.22
N ASP A 216 -14.02 -23.64 -5.26
CA ASP A 216 -15.42 -23.70 -4.83
C ASP A 216 -16.39 -23.43 -5.99
N LEU A 217 -16.46 -24.38 -6.93
CA LEU A 217 -17.37 -24.31 -8.07
C LEU A 217 -18.85 -24.21 -7.65
N VAL A 218 -19.24 -24.92 -6.58
CA VAL A 218 -20.63 -24.92 -6.08
C VAL A 218 -20.98 -23.55 -5.50
N GLY A 219 -20.09 -22.97 -4.68
CA GLY A 219 -20.22 -21.62 -4.15
C GLY A 219 -20.27 -20.58 -5.26
N ALA A 220 -19.40 -20.69 -6.27
CA ALA A 220 -19.40 -19.78 -7.43
C ALA A 220 -20.76 -19.78 -8.15
N LYS A 221 -21.30 -20.95 -8.48
CA LYS A 221 -22.63 -21.08 -9.12
C LYS A 221 -23.73 -20.45 -8.29
N ARG A 222 -23.75 -20.72 -6.98
CA ARG A 222 -24.75 -20.17 -6.06
C ARG A 222 -24.64 -18.66 -5.96
N ALA A 223 -23.42 -18.13 -5.82
CA ALA A 223 -23.16 -16.71 -5.74
C ALA A 223 -23.63 -15.98 -7.00
N ILE A 224 -23.32 -16.51 -8.19
CA ILE A 224 -23.77 -15.94 -9.47
C ILE A 224 -25.29 -15.85 -9.56
N GLN A 225 -26.02 -16.89 -9.14
CA GLN A 225 -27.50 -16.82 -9.12
C GLN A 225 -28.00 -15.72 -8.18
N ASN A 226 -27.40 -15.58 -6.99
CA ASN A 226 -27.77 -14.52 -6.07
C ASN A 226 -27.45 -13.13 -6.66
N TYR A 227 -26.29 -12.95 -7.30
CA TYR A 227 -25.91 -11.67 -7.88
C TYR A 227 -26.87 -11.22 -9.00
N ARG A 228 -27.41 -12.16 -9.80
CA ARG A 228 -28.46 -11.86 -10.79
C ARG A 228 -29.75 -11.34 -10.15
N ILE A 229 -30.10 -11.87 -8.98
CA ILE A 229 -31.28 -11.43 -8.22
C ILE A 229 -31.04 -10.05 -7.61
N ASP A 230 -29.84 -9.83 -7.06
CA ASP A 230 -29.48 -8.59 -6.36
C ASP A 230 -29.27 -7.40 -7.31
N ASP A 231 -28.68 -7.62 -8.49
CA ASP A 231 -28.43 -6.58 -9.50
C ASP A 231 -28.97 -6.97 -10.88
N PRO A 232 -30.11 -6.39 -11.31
CA PRO A 232 -30.65 -6.59 -12.65
C PRO A 232 -29.71 -6.14 -13.78
N ASN A 233 -28.68 -5.32 -13.51
CA ASN A 233 -27.67 -4.95 -14.53
C ASN A 233 -26.52 -5.96 -14.61
N PHE A 234 -26.43 -6.88 -13.63
CA PHE A 234 -25.52 -8.02 -13.68
C PHE A 234 -26.12 -9.14 -14.53
N ASP A 235 -27.43 -9.38 -14.41
CA ASP A 235 -28.13 -10.39 -15.20
C ASP A 235 -28.07 -10.05 -16.72
N GLY A 236 -27.58 -11.00 -17.53
CA GLY A 236 -27.35 -10.79 -18.96
C GLY A 236 -26.21 -9.81 -19.29
N SER A 237 -25.39 -9.44 -18.31
CA SER A 237 -24.16 -8.68 -18.56
C SER A 237 -23.08 -9.55 -19.18
N ARG A 238 -22.12 -8.94 -19.88
CA ARG A 238 -20.96 -9.65 -20.45
C ARG A 238 -20.14 -10.36 -19.38
N GLU A 239 -20.04 -9.76 -18.19
CA GLU A 239 -19.35 -10.31 -17.04
C GLU A 239 -20.02 -11.61 -16.58
N GLU A 240 -21.34 -11.58 -16.44
CA GLU A 240 -22.16 -12.72 -16.05
C GLU A 240 -22.11 -13.84 -17.10
N GLU A 241 -22.29 -13.50 -18.38
CA GLU A 241 -22.17 -14.44 -19.50
C GLU A 241 -20.81 -15.16 -19.50
N LEU A 242 -19.73 -14.43 -19.25
CA LEU A 242 -18.39 -15.03 -19.15
C LEU A 242 -18.28 -15.99 -17.95
N LEU A 243 -18.89 -15.69 -16.80
CA LEU A 243 -18.87 -16.60 -15.65
C LEU A 243 -19.63 -17.91 -15.97
N CYS A 244 -20.74 -17.83 -16.69
CA CYS A 244 -21.47 -19.01 -17.18
C CYS A 244 -20.67 -19.82 -18.21
N ASP A 245 -19.97 -19.13 -19.11
CA ASP A 245 -19.06 -19.77 -20.07
C ASP A 245 -17.89 -20.49 -19.35
N ILE A 246 -17.34 -19.88 -18.29
CA ILE A 246 -16.30 -20.50 -17.44
C ILE A 246 -16.85 -21.75 -16.77
N ILE A 247 -18.04 -21.69 -16.16
CA ILE A 247 -18.70 -22.86 -15.56
C ILE A 247 -18.82 -23.98 -16.58
N THR A 248 -19.33 -23.67 -17.77
CA THR A 248 -19.53 -24.65 -18.84
C THR A 248 -18.22 -25.31 -19.22
N ALA A 249 -17.16 -24.53 -19.45
CA ALA A 249 -15.85 -25.04 -19.83
C ALA A 249 -15.20 -25.88 -18.71
N VAL A 250 -15.36 -25.48 -17.45
CA VAL A 250 -14.88 -26.23 -16.28
C VAL A 250 -15.58 -27.58 -16.17
N GLU A 251 -16.91 -27.61 -16.29
CA GLU A 251 -17.70 -28.85 -16.18
C GLU A 251 -17.48 -29.80 -17.36
N SER A 252 -17.27 -29.27 -18.56
CA SER A 252 -16.96 -30.07 -19.75
C SER A 252 -15.48 -30.39 -19.90
N GLN A 253 -14.62 -29.91 -18.99
CA GLN A 253 -13.16 -30.04 -19.08
C GLN A 253 -12.59 -29.53 -20.42
N ASP A 254 -13.20 -28.48 -20.98
CA ASP A 254 -12.88 -27.92 -22.30
C ASP A 254 -11.97 -26.67 -22.16
N GLN A 255 -10.67 -26.93 -22.06
CA GLN A 255 -9.65 -25.87 -22.01
C GLN A 255 -9.65 -24.94 -23.25
N PRO A 256 -9.83 -25.43 -24.49
CA PRO A 256 -10.01 -24.57 -25.65
C PRO A 256 -11.20 -23.61 -25.53
N LEU A 257 -12.35 -24.07 -25.04
CA LEU A 257 -13.54 -23.23 -24.82
C LEU A 257 -13.25 -22.13 -23.80
N PHE A 258 -12.67 -22.47 -22.64
CA PHE A 258 -12.28 -21.50 -21.62
C PHE A 258 -11.40 -20.39 -22.22
N THR A 259 -10.32 -20.79 -22.91
CA THR A 259 -9.35 -19.86 -23.49
C THR A 259 -9.99 -18.96 -24.54
N LYS A 260 -10.86 -19.53 -25.40
CA LYS A 260 -11.60 -18.79 -26.42
C LYS A 260 -12.51 -17.73 -25.81
N LYS A 261 -13.31 -18.10 -24.80
CA LYS A 261 -14.29 -17.20 -24.17
C LYS A 261 -13.62 -16.07 -23.39
N VAL A 262 -12.58 -16.39 -22.61
CA VAL A 262 -11.76 -15.38 -21.93
C VAL A 262 -11.13 -14.41 -22.95
N SER A 263 -10.53 -14.93 -24.03
CA SER A 263 -9.95 -14.08 -25.09
C SER A 263 -10.97 -13.18 -25.79
N GLN A 264 -12.18 -13.69 -26.05
CA GLN A 264 -13.25 -12.88 -26.64
C GLN A 264 -13.69 -11.75 -25.71
N PHE A 265 -13.77 -12.01 -24.41
CA PHE A 265 -14.10 -10.99 -23.42
C PHE A 265 -13.02 -9.90 -23.35
N THR A 266 -11.75 -10.30 -23.23
CA THR A 266 -10.63 -9.38 -22.99
C THR A 266 -10.29 -8.49 -24.17
N LYS A 267 -10.65 -8.89 -25.40
CA LYS A 267 -10.55 -8.02 -26.60
C LYS A 267 -11.34 -6.72 -26.47
N MET A 268 -12.48 -6.75 -25.80
CA MET A 268 -13.32 -5.57 -25.61
C MET A 268 -13.08 -4.91 -24.25
N THR A 269 -12.78 -5.72 -23.23
CA THR A 269 -12.61 -5.26 -21.86
C THR A 269 -11.35 -5.90 -21.27
N PRO A 270 -10.18 -5.27 -21.43
CA PRO A 270 -8.93 -5.80 -20.91
C PRO A 270 -9.01 -6.06 -19.41
N PHE A 271 -8.45 -7.18 -18.99
CA PHE A 271 -8.35 -7.51 -17.57
C PHE A 271 -7.24 -6.73 -16.88
N ASP A 272 -7.52 -6.31 -15.66
CA ASP A 272 -6.51 -5.82 -14.73
C ASP A 272 -5.65 -6.99 -14.21
N LYS A 273 -4.62 -6.67 -13.42
CA LYS A 273 -3.70 -7.67 -12.85
C LYS A 273 -4.41 -8.71 -11.98
N VAL A 274 -5.44 -8.30 -11.24
CA VAL A 274 -6.20 -9.16 -10.31
C VAL A 274 -7.01 -10.18 -11.08
N LYS A 275 -7.79 -9.74 -12.07
CA LYS A 275 -8.60 -10.61 -12.93
C LYS A 275 -7.71 -11.58 -13.72
N ASN A 276 -6.59 -11.11 -14.26
CA ASN A 276 -5.62 -11.99 -14.93
C ASN A 276 -5.07 -13.06 -13.97
N GLN A 277 -4.68 -12.68 -12.75
CA GLN A 277 -4.16 -13.61 -11.75
C GLN A 277 -5.19 -14.68 -11.35
N LEU A 278 -6.46 -14.28 -11.17
CA LEU A 278 -7.56 -15.21 -10.90
C LEU A 278 -7.80 -16.16 -12.06
N MET A 279 -7.83 -15.66 -13.31
CA MET A 279 -8.03 -16.51 -14.49
C MET A 279 -6.96 -17.58 -14.64
N VAL A 280 -5.70 -17.23 -14.41
CA VAL A 280 -4.60 -18.19 -14.41
C VAL A 280 -4.84 -19.26 -13.34
N LYS A 281 -5.18 -18.86 -12.11
CA LYS A 281 -5.44 -19.80 -11.02
C LYS A 281 -6.63 -20.73 -11.29
N ILE A 282 -7.71 -20.20 -11.86
CA ILE A 282 -8.90 -20.99 -12.24
C ILE A 282 -8.52 -22.04 -13.28
N LYS A 283 -7.76 -21.66 -14.32
CA LYS A 283 -7.27 -22.61 -15.32
C LYS A 283 -6.39 -23.70 -14.69
N GLU A 284 -5.50 -23.33 -13.76
CA GLU A 284 -4.62 -24.28 -13.06
C GLU A 284 -5.39 -25.32 -12.23
N ILE A 285 -6.48 -24.92 -11.56
CA ILE A 285 -7.30 -25.81 -10.74
C ILE A 285 -8.11 -26.76 -11.61
N TYR A 286 -8.87 -26.22 -12.56
CA TYR A 286 -9.93 -26.98 -13.23
C TYR A 286 -9.57 -27.52 -14.60
N LEU A 287 -8.55 -26.94 -15.25
CA LEU A 287 -8.18 -27.22 -16.64
C LEU A 287 -6.65 -27.36 -16.80
N PRO A 288 -5.99 -28.23 -16.00
CA PRO A 288 -4.55 -28.39 -16.06
C PRO A 288 -4.11 -28.98 -17.40
N GLU A 289 -3.00 -28.48 -17.95
CA GLU A 289 -2.41 -29.05 -19.16
C GLU A 289 -1.85 -30.45 -18.86
N ALA A 290 -2.19 -31.44 -19.70
CA ALA A 290 -1.88 -32.85 -19.50
C ALA A 290 -0.38 -33.21 -19.32
N ASN A 291 0.55 -32.26 -19.46
CA ASN A 291 2.00 -32.45 -19.37
C ASN A 291 2.70 -31.58 -18.29
N SER A 292 1.99 -31.00 -17.32
CA SER A 292 2.60 -30.04 -16.36
C SER A 292 3.22 -30.65 -15.08
N ILE A 293 3.42 -31.98 -14.99
CA ILE A 293 4.06 -32.62 -13.82
C ILE A 293 5.54 -32.17 -13.62
N GLY A 294 6.13 -31.38 -14.53
CA GLY A 294 7.54 -30.96 -14.43
C GLY A 294 7.88 -29.49 -14.70
N GLY A 295 6.94 -28.54 -14.73
CA GLY A 295 7.26 -27.20 -15.27
C GLY A 295 6.39 -26.04 -14.81
N VAL A 296 6.34 -25.78 -13.50
CA VAL A 296 5.55 -24.69 -12.89
C VAL A 296 6.06 -23.28 -13.27
N ILE A 297 7.21 -23.13 -13.94
CA ILE A 297 7.85 -21.82 -14.12
C ILE A 297 7.63 -21.18 -15.51
N ASN A 298 7.21 -21.92 -16.55
CA ASN A 298 7.26 -21.42 -17.93
C ASN A 298 5.91 -21.13 -18.62
N SER A 299 4.76 -21.36 -17.99
CA SER A 299 3.43 -21.12 -18.58
C SER A 299 2.91 -19.69 -18.41
N LEU A 300 3.50 -18.90 -17.51
CA LEU A 300 3.03 -17.54 -17.19
C LEU A 300 3.26 -16.51 -18.32
N ASN A 301 4.26 -16.72 -19.18
CA ASN A 301 4.55 -15.80 -20.29
C ASN A 301 3.63 -15.97 -21.51
N LYS A 302 2.76 -16.99 -21.53
CA LYS A 302 1.87 -17.27 -22.68
C LYS A 302 0.40 -16.92 -22.44
N LEU A 303 0.03 -16.51 -21.23
CA LEU A 303 -1.32 -16.10 -20.86
C LEU A 303 -1.41 -14.61 -20.55
N ASP A 304 -0.54 -13.81 -21.17
CA ASP A 304 -0.68 -12.36 -21.16
C ASP A 304 -1.86 -11.96 -22.06
N PHE A 305 -3.02 -11.75 -21.44
CA PHE A 305 -4.22 -11.25 -22.12
C PHE A 305 -4.18 -9.71 -22.29
N THR A 306 -3.08 -9.05 -21.95
CA THR A 306 -2.90 -7.63 -22.27
C THR A 306 -2.53 -7.52 -23.75
N GLY A 307 -3.41 -6.94 -24.56
CA GLY A 307 -3.15 -6.66 -25.97
C GLY A 307 -2.13 -5.52 -26.16
N GLY A 308 -0.95 -5.62 -25.56
CA GLY A 308 0.10 -4.60 -25.59
C GLY A 308 1.49 -5.23 -25.59
N GLU A 309 2.34 -4.76 -26.51
CA GLU A 309 3.70 -5.25 -26.76
C GLU A 309 4.57 -5.25 -25.49
N SER A 310 5.07 -6.43 -25.12
CA SER A 310 6.01 -6.61 -24.01
C SER A 310 7.42 -6.15 -24.42
N ASN A 311 7.87 -5.00 -23.92
CA ASN A 311 9.29 -4.62 -23.94
C ASN A 311 10.02 -5.36 -22.81
N GLN A 312 10.91 -6.29 -23.18
CA GLN A 312 11.75 -7.05 -22.25
C GLN A 312 12.79 -6.15 -21.57
N ALA A 313 12.63 -5.90 -20.28
CA ALA A 313 13.71 -5.42 -19.42
C ALA A 313 14.61 -6.61 -19.04
N LYS A 314 15.79 -6.70 -19.66
CA LYS A 314 16.83 -7.68 -19.30
C LYS A 314 17.42 -7.33 -17.92
N SER A 315 17.37 -8.28 -16.99
CA SER A 315 18.11 -8.23 -15.74
C SER A 315 19.62 -8.35 -16.00
N LYS A 316 20.42 -7.44 -15.45
CA LYS A 316 21.87 -7.62 -15.27
C LYS A 316 22.14 -7.97 -13.80
N LYS A 317 22.53 -9.21 -13.53
CA LYS A 317 23.28 -9.63 -12.33
C LYS A 317 24.73 -9.83 -12.78
N GLN A 318 25.65 -9.02 -12.25
CA GLN A 318 26.66 -9.40 -11.25
C GLN A 318 27.83 -10.20 -11.84
N ASP A 319 28.89 -9.48 -12.21
CA ASP A 319 30.26 -9.95 -12.05
C ASP A 319 30.89 -9.05 -10.97
N LYS A 320 31.21 -9.64 -9.80
CA LYS A 320 32.12 -9.05 -8.82
C LYS A 320 33.42 -9.81 -8.94
N GLU A 321 34.44 -9.16 -9.50
CA GLU A 321 35.83 -9.61 -9.40
C GLU A 321 36.30 -9.53 -7.94
N GLU A 322 36.87 -10.62 -7.46
CA GLU A 322 37.68 -10.68 -6.25
C GLU A 322 38.90 -9.77 -6.42
N VAL A 323 39.05 -8.77 -5.54
CA VAL A 323 40.33 -8.10 -5.34
C VAL A 323 40.84 -8.48 -3.95
N GLU A 324 41.85 -9.34 -4.00
CA GLU A 324 42.68 -9.84 -2.91
C GLU A 324 43.31 -8.69 -2.12
N PHE A 325 42.94 -8.53 -0.84
CA PHE A 325 43.53 -7.53 0.06
C PHE A 325 44.65 -8.18 0.88
N LYS A 326 45.91 -7.88 0.56
CA LYS A 326 47.07 -8.21 1.40
C LYS A 326 47.17 -7.24 2.59
N PRO A 327 47.48 -7.69 3.81
CA PRO A 327 47.66 -6.81 4.94
C PRO A 327 49.07 -6.18 4.90
N LYS A 328 49.15 -4.86 5.08
CA LYS A 328 50.40 -4.21 5.49
C LYS A 328 50.25 -3.63 6.89
N SER A 329 51.23 -4.03 7.70
CA SER A 329 51.55 -3.70 9.07
C SER A 329 51.69 -2.20 9.36
N GLY A 330 51.27 -1.83 10.57
CA GLY A 330 51.97 -0.91 11.47
C GLY A 330 51.88 0.59 11.18
N LEU A 331 51.28 1.34 12.11
CA LEU A 331 52.02 2.28 12.96
C LEU A 331 51.13 2.77 14.11
N ASP A 332 51.66 2.54 15.30
CA ASP A 332 51.28 3.02 16.63
C ASP A 332 51.52 4.53 16.73
N PHE A 333 50.66 5.26 17.46
CA PHE A 333 51.08 6.32 18.39
C PHE A 333 49.92 6.60 19.35
N THR A 334 50.17 6.26 20.62
CA THR A 334 49.71 6.89 21.88
C THR A 334 48.90 8.17 21.78
#